data_AF-A0A2N3CFU3-F1
#
_entry.id   AF-A0A2N3CFU3-F1
#
_cell.length_a   1.000
_cell.length_b   1.000
_cell.length_c   1.000
_cell.angle_alpha   90.00
_cell.angle_beta   90.00
_cell.angle_gamma   90.00
#
_symmetry.space_group_name_H-M   'P 1'
#
loop_
_entity.id
_entity.type
_entity.pdbx_description
1 polymer ?
#
loop_
_entity_poly.entity_id
_entity_poly.type
_entity_poly.pdbx_seq_one_letter_code
_entity_poly.pdbx_strand_id
1 'polypeptide(L)'
;LYNENRRLVRALYELRARAPWKAPAHEVFLLLRAGLVLPVEEHSAMLAGYIVAAEAAEDRKPRDNSRVVLSGMFCEQPPLNLIKSLELSGCYVVDDDLLLVTRWLTENVPETGDPLANLAAAFLHHSESTSSKYEPDQAEKGRYLVEAVKRSGADGVIFAAPSFCDPALLERPMLQNVLRDAGVPYIAFKYAENSGQMQPIREQAGTFSDAIKLWSGA
;
A
#
# COMPACT_ATOMS: atom_id res chain seq x y z
N LEU A 1 -7.04 19.23 -12.60
CA LEU A 1 -5.80 18.46 -12.86
C LEU A 1 -5.44 17.51 -11.70
N TYR A 2 -4.97 18.01 -10.55
CA TYR A 2 -4.50 17.15 -9.45
C TYR A 2 -5.57 16.25 -8.83
N ASN A 3 -6.82 16.72 -8.71
CA ASN A 3 -7.94 15.89 -8.26
C ASN A 3 -8.23 14.74 -9.23
N GLU A 4 -8.09 14.99 -10.54
CA GLU A 4 -8.27 13.95 -11.56
C GLU A 4 -7.15 12.90 -11.47
N ASN A 5 -5.91 13.32 -11.27
CA ASN A 5 -4.80 12.40 -11.04
C ASN A 5 -5.06 11.52 -9.80
N ARG A 6 -5.49 12.12 -8.67
CA ARG A 6 -5.87 11.37 -7.46
C ARG A 6 -7.00 10.39 -7.72
N ARG A 7 -8.00 10.76 -8.52
CA ARG A 7 -9.10 9.87 -8.92
C ARG A 7 -8.58 8.66 -9.71
N LEU A 8 -7.66 8.88 -10.64
CA LEU A 8 -7.04 7.80 -11.43
C LEU A 8 -6.16 6.89 -10.56
N VAL A 9 -5.41 7.45 -9.61
CA VAL A 9 -4.66 6.65 -8.63
C VAL A 9 -5.61 5.79 -7.78
N ARG A 10 -6.73 6.35 -7.29
CA ARG A 10 -7.75 5.56 -6.57
C ARG A 10 -8.31 4.43 -7.45
N ALA A 11 -8.66 4.72 -8.70
CA ALA A 11 -9.16 3.71 -9.65
C ALA A 11 -8.13 2.59 -9.92
N LEU A 12 -6.84 2.92 -10.01
CA LEU A 12 -5.77 1.92 -10.13
C LEU A 12 -5.70 1.00 -8.91
N TYR A 13 -5.87 1.53 -7.70
CA TYR A 13 -5.85 0.73 -6.48
C TYR A 13 -7.14 -0.08 -6.29
N GLU A 14 -8.28 0.43 -6.71
CA GLU A 14 -9.52 -0.34 -6.80
C GLU A 14 -9.36 -1.52 -7.78
N LEU A 15 -8.75 -1.29 -8.95
CA LEU A 15 -8.41 -2.35 -9.89
C LEU A 15 -7.46 -3.38 -9.26
N ARG A 16 -6.39 -2.92 -8.58
CA ARG A 16 -5.42 -3.81 -7.94
C ARG A 16 -6.02 -4.61 -6.80
N ALA A 17 -6.90 -4.01 -6.00
CA ALA A 17 -7.65 -4.76 -5.00
C ALA A 17 -8.55 -5.80 -5.69
N ARG A 18 -9.37 -5.42 -6.65
CA ARG A 18 -10.31 -6.34 -7.30
C ARG A 18 -9.63 -7.48 -8.08
N ALA A 19 -8.55 -7.17 -8.80
CA ALA A 19 -7.85 -8.09 -9.69
C ALA A 19 -6.32 -7.91 -9.60
N PRO A 20 -5.68 -8.27 -8.47
CA PRO A 20 -4.25 -8.01 -8.24
C PRO A 20 -3.32 -8.68 -9.24
N TRP A 21 -3.75 -9.79 -9.86
CA TRP A 21 -3.01 -10.44 -10.94
C TRP A 21 -2.94 -9.62 -12.23
N LYS A 22 -3.87 -8.68 -12.44
CA LYS A 22 -3.86 -7.75 -13.58
C LYS A 22 -2.98 -6.53 -13.32
N ALA A 23 -2.87 -6.10 -12.06
CA ALA A 23 -2.06 -4.96 -11.66
C ALA A 23 -1.04 -5.32 -10.55
N PRO A 24 0.02 -6.09 -10.86
CA PRO A 24 1.05 -6.45 -9.90
C PRO A 24 1.67 -5.22 -9.22
N ALA A 25 1.98 -5.33 -7.93
CA ALA A 25 2.50 -4.21 -7.15
C ALA A 25 3.87 -3.74 -7.64
N HIS A 26 4.72 -4.61 -8.19
CA HIS A 26 5.98 -4.16 -8.78
C HIS A 26 5.79 -3.24 -10.00
N GLU A 27 4.71 -3.43 -10.77
CA GLU A 27 4.35 -2.53 -11.88
C GLU A 27 3.71 -1.25 -11.36
N VAL A 28 2.73 -1.36 -10.46
CA VAL A 28 2.03 -0.22 -9.86
C VAL A 28 2.99 0.71 -9.12
N PHE A 29 3.99 0.15 -8.43
CA PHE A 29 5.05 0.91 -7.78
C PHE A 29 5.85 1.77 -8.78
N LEU A 30 6.26 1.20 -9.91
CA LEU A 30 6.98 1.96 -10.95
C LEU A 30 6.09 3.03 -11.58
N LEU A 31 4.83 2.71 -11.84
CA LEU A 31 3.86 3.64 -12.41
C LEU A 31 3.64 4.85 -11.50
N LEU A 32 3.39 4.62 -10.21
CA LEU A 32 3.25 5.71 -9.24
C LEU A 32 4.55 6.49 -9.04
N ARG A 33 5.71 5.81 -9.06
CA ARG A 33 7.01 6.47 -8.92
C ARG A 33 7.28 7.43 -10.08
N ALA A 34 6.83 7.10 -11.29
CA ALA A 34 6.92 7.98 -12.43
C ALA A 34 6.16 9.30 -12.20
N GLY A 35 5.01 9.25 -11.51
CA GLY A 35 4.23 10.43 -11.13
C GLY A 35 4.94 11.40 -10.18
N LEU A 36 6.07 11.01 -9.58
CA LEU A 36 6.90 11.90 -8.75
C LEU A 36 7.93 12.70 -9.55
N VAL A 37 8.13 12.37 -10.84
CA VAL A 37 9.16 13.00 -11.69
C VAL A 37 8.61 13.47 -13.05
N LEU A 38 7.37 13.14 -13.39
CA LEU A 38 6.70 13.56 -14.61
C LEU A 38 5.66 14.67 -14.35
N PRO A 39 5.32 15.47 -15.38
CA PRO A 39 4.14 16.33 -15.34
C PRO A 39 2.87 15.53 -15.02
N VAL A 40 1.95 16.16 -14.28
CA VAL A 40 0.75 15.47 -13.77
C VAL A 40 -0.19 15.06 -14.89
N GLU A 41 -0.26 15.82 -15.98
CA GLU A 41 -1.00 15.51 -17.19
C GLU A 41 -0.49 14.22 -17.84
N GLU A 42 0.83 14.09 -18.00
CA GLU A 42 1.47 12.91 -18.58
C GLU A 42 1.28 11.68 -17.69
N HIS A 43 1.49 11.82 -16.38
CA HIS A 43 1.24 10.73 -15.44
C HIS A 43 -0.24 10.31 -15.42
N SER A 44 -1.17 11.26 -15.53
CA SER A 44 -2.61 10.96 -15.62
C SER A 44 -2.94 10.16 -16.88
N ALA A 45 -2.36 10.53 -18.03
CA ALA A 45 -2.51 9.76 -19.26
C ALA A 45 -1.93 8.34 -19.13
N MET A 46 -0.75 8.20 -18.49
CA MET A 46 -0.13 6.90 -18.22
C MET A 46 -0.99 6.01 -17.31
N LEU A 47 -1.55 6.56 -16.23
CA LEU A 47 -2.46 5.83 -15.34
C LEU A 47 -3.68 5.30 -16.09
N ALA A 48 -4.34 6.17 -16.87
CA ALA A 48 -5.51 5.78 -17.66
C ALA A 48 -5.17 4.68 -18.69
N GLY A 49 -4.05 4.82 -19.41
CA GLY A 49 -3.59 3.83 -20.36
C GLY A 49 -3.25 2.48 -19.71
N TYR A 50 -2.59 2.49 -18.55
CA TYR A 50 -2.28 1.27 -17.81
C TYR A 50 -3.54 0.55 -17.33
N ILE A 51 -4.53 1.27 -16.78
CA ILE A 51 -5.79 0.67 -16.31
C ILE A 51 -6.49 -0.06 -17.46
N VAL A 52 -6.61 0.58 -18.63
CA VAL A 52 -7.20 -0.04 -19.83
C VAL A 52 -6.42 -1.28 -20.27
N ALA A 53 -5.09 -1.17 -20.35
CA ALA A 53 -4.24 -2.29 -20.77
C ALA A 53 -4.31 -3.48 -19.79
N ALA A 54 -4.29 -3.19 -18.48
CA ALA A 54 -4.38 -4.21 -17.44
C ALA A 54 -5.75 -4.90 -17.46
N GLU A 55 -6.84 -4.16 -17.67
CA GLU A 55 -8.18 -4.74 -17.80
C GLU A 55 -8.33 -5.61 -19.05
N ALA A 56 -7.71 -5.23 -20.17
CA ALA A 56 -7.72 -5.98 -21.42
C ALA A 56 -6.78 -7.20 -21.44
N ALA A 57 -5.84 -7.32 -20.49
CA ALA A 57 -4.90 -8.43 -20.44
C ALA A 57 -5.59 -9.76 -20.09
N GLU A 58 -5.75 -10.64 -21.09
CA GLU A 58 -6.37 -11.97 -20.95
C GLU A 58 -5.38 -13.06 -20.53
N ASP A 59 -4.08 -12.84 -20.76
CA ASP A 59 -2.99 -13.77 -20.46
C ASP A 59 -2.65 -13.82 -18.95
N ARG A 60 -2.98 -12.76 -18.21
CA ARG A 60 -2.81 -12.66 -16.76
C ARG A 60 -3.94 -13.38 -16.03
N LYS A 61 -3.68 -14.63 -15.62
CA LYS A 61 -4.63 -15.45 -14.88
C LYS A 61 -4.47 -15.29 -13.36
N PRO A 62 -5.58 -15.33 -12.59
CA PRO A 62 -5.51 -15.38 -11.14
C PRO A 62 -4.77 -16.65 -10.71
N ARG A 63 -3.96 -16.50 -9.66
CA ARG A 63 -3.32 -17.57 -8.91
C ARG A 63 -3.98 -17.63 -7.55
N ASP A 64 -3.88 -18.79 -6.92
CA ASP A 64 -4.16 -18.89 -5.51
C ASP A 64 -3.00 -18.25 -4.75
N ASN A 65 -3.11 -16.96 -4.44
CA ASN A 65 -2.12 -16.17 -3.69
C ASN A 65 -2.85 -15.41 -2.57
N SER A 66 -2.18 -15.24 -1.43
CA SER A 66 -2.72 -14.53 -0.26
C SER A 66 -2.68 -13.03 -0.48
N ARG A 67 -3.76 -12.34 -0.18
CA ARG A 67 -3.92 -10.90 -0.38
C ARG A 67 -3.38 -10.17 0.85
N VAL A 68 -2.42 -9.28 0.66
CA VAL A 68 -1.73 -8.62 1.77
C VAL A 68 -1.70 -7.11 1.61
N VAL A 69 -1.79 -6.40 2.73
CA VAL A 69 -1.45 -4.98 2.83
C VAL A 69 0.00 -4.84 3.28
N LEU A 70 0.78 -3.98 2.62
CA LEU A 70 2.11 -3.61 3.10
C LEU A 70 2.03 -2.33 3.94
N SER A 71 2.75 -2.27 5.06
CA SER A 71 2.90 -1.04 5.83
C SER A 71 4.30 -0.87 6.44
N GLY A 72 4.75 0.38 6.50
CA GLY A 72 6.05 0.77 7.06
C GLY A 72 7.09 1.18 6.02
N MET A 73 6.74 1.24 4.73
CA MET A 73 7.67 1.44 3.62
C MET A 73 7.64 2.86 3.04
N PHE A 74 6.94 3.78 3.70
CA PHE A 74 6.68 5.15 3.21
C PHE A 74 7.92 6.06 3.20
N CYS A 75 8.86 5.84 4.13
CA CYS A 75 10.00 6.72 4.40
C CYS A 75 11.22 6.42 3.49
N GLU A 76 11.33 5.20 2.98
CA GLU A 76 12.42 4.75 2.10
C GLU A 76 11.85 3.72 1.14
N GLN A 77 11.91 3.98 -0.17
CA GLN A 77 11.32 3.07 -1.13
C GLN A 77 12.13 1.77 -1.20
N PRO A 78 11.49 0.59 -1.10
CA PRO A 78 12.21 -0.67 -1.17
C PRO A 78 12.85 -0.91 -2.54
N PRO A 79 13.89 -1.75 -2.60
CA PRO A 79 14.36 -2.30 -3.86
C PRO A 79 13.21 -2.96 -4.62
N LEU A 80 13.11 -2.74 -5.94
CA LEU A 80 12.06 -3.33 -6.77
C LEU A 80 12.01 -4.87 -6.63
N ASN A 81 13.17 -5.48 -6.48
CA ASN A 81 13.29 -6.92 -6.30
C ASN A 81 12.63 -7.41 -5.00
N LEU A 82 12.57 -6.59 -3.95
CA LEU A 82 11.89 -6.94 -2.70
C LEU A 82 10.37 -7.05 -2.93
N ILE A 83 9.77 -6.09 -3.63
CA ILE A 83 8.35 -6.13 -4.00
C ILE A 83 8.06 -7.37 -4.84
N LYS A 84 8.91 -7.65 -5.84
CA LYS A 84 8.77 -8.84 -6.70
C LYS A 84 8.95 -10.15 -5.92
N SER A 85 9.86 -10.19 -4.94
CA SER A 85 10.05 -11.35 -4.08
C SER A 85 8.82 -11.65 -3.24
N LEU A 86 8.12 -10.64 -2.72
CA LEU A 86 6.85 -10.84 -2.01
C LEU A 86 5.81 -11.50 -2.91
N GLU A 87 5.64 -11.03 -4.14
CA GLU A 87 4.69 -11.61 -5.09
C GLU A 87 5.05 -13.06 -5.48
N LEU A 88 6.34 -13.33 -5.68
CA LEU A 88 6.86 -14.68 -5.94
C LEU A 88 6.74 -15.61 -4.72
N SER A 89 6.52 -15.07 -3.52
CA SER A 89 6.30 -15.84 -2.30
C SER A 89 4.84 -16.22 -2.09
N GLY A 90 3.98 -16.00 -3.10
CA GLY A 90 2.56 -16.34 -3.01
C GLY A 90 1.68 -15.19 -2.52
N CYS A 91 2.17 -13.95 -2.51
CA CYS A 91 1.39 -12.79 -2.11
C CYS A 91 0.80 -12.03 -3.31
N TYR A 92 -0.39 -11.47 -3.11
CA TYR A 92 -0.93 -10.35 -3.87
C TYR A 92 -0.91 -9.12 -2.98
N VAL A 93 -0.05 -8.15 -3.30
CA VAL A 93 -0.04 -6.87 -2.59
C VAL A 93 -1.21 -6.03 -3.10
N VAL A 94 -2.26 -5.93 -2.29
CA VAL A 94 -3.54 -5.29 -2.67
C VAL A 94 -3.61 -3.84 -2.20
N ASP A 95 -2.98 -3.49 -1.07
CA ASP A 95 -2.81 -2.12 -0.58
C ASP A 95 -1.38 -1.92 -0.04
N ASP A 96 -0.89 -0.68 -0.03
CA ASP A 96 0.45 -0.34 0.45
C ASP A 96 0.62 1.14 0.80
N ASP A 97 1.73 1.47 1.48
CA ASP A 97 2.18 2.83 1.76
C ASP A 97 3.51 3.22 1.08
N LEU A 98 3.92 2.52 0.02
CA LEU A 98 5.23 2.67 -0.64
C LEU A 98 5.50 4.10 -1.14
N LEU A 99 4.46 4.76 -1.65
CA LEU A 99 4.51 6.10 -2.22
C LEU A 99 3.38 6.95 -1.62
N LEU A 100 3.34 6.99 -0.28
CA LEU A 100 2.27 7.58 0.53
C LEU A 100 1.75 8.92 -0.01
N VAL A 101 2.63 9.83 -0.42
CA VAL A 101 2.26 11.18 -0.92
C VAL A 101 1.26 11.15 -2.08
N THR A 102 1.27 10.10 -2.90
CA THR A 102 0.35 9.95 -4.05
C THR A 102 -1.08 9.59 -3.64
N ARG A 103 -1.26 9.11 -2.40
CA ARG A 103 -2.50 8.53 -1.86
C ARG A 103 -2.85 9.03 -0.47
N TRP A 104 -2.11 10.01 0.03
CA TRP A 104 -2.25 10.48 1.40
C TRP A 104 -3.62 11.12 1.64
N LEU A 105 -4.10 11.90 0.67
CA LEU A 105 -5.41 12.53 0.74
C LEU A 105 -6.50 11.53 0.37
N THR A 106 -7.48 11.38 1.26
CA THR A 106 -8.60 10.45 1.08
C THR A 106 -9.71 11.06 0.20
N GLU A 107 -9.74 12.39 0.09
CA GLU A 107 -10.77 13.14 -0.65
C GLU A 107 -10.17 14.09 -1.70
N ASN A 108 -11.05 14.71 -2.49
CA ASN A 108 -10.65 15.78 -3.41
C ASN A 108 -10.44 17.09 -2.65
N VAL A 109 -9.47 17.87 -3.08
CA VAL A 109 -9.24 19.21 -2.54
C VAL A 109 -10.22 20.19 -3.19
N PRO A 110 -10.92 21.04 -2.44
CA PRO A 110 -11.82 22.03 -3.03
C PRO A 110 -11.11 22.95 -4.04
N GLU A 111 -11.76 23.19 -5.17
CA GLU A 111 -11.19 23.93 -6.31
C GLU A 111 -11.47 25.44 -6.25
N THR A 112 -12.30 25.87 -5.32
CA THR A 112 -12.68 27.27 -5.09
C THR A 112 -12.27 27.71 -3.69
N GLY A 113 -12.12 29.03 -3.48
CA GLY A 113 -11.65 29.60 -2.22
C GLY A 113 -10.14 29.78 -2.16
N ASP A 114 -9.57 29.79 -0.96
CA ASP A 114 -8.12 29.93 -0.75
C ASP A 114 -7.43 28.56 -0.97
N PRO A 115 -6.58 28.41 -1.99
CA PRO A 115 -5.94 27.14 -2.31
C PRO A 115 -5.01 26.64 -1.19
N LEU A 116 -4.33 27.53 -0.46
CA LEU A 116 -3.43 27.11 0.62
C LEU A 116 -4.23 26.61 1.82
N ALA A 117 -5.32 27.31 2.17
CA ALA A 117 -6.23 26.87 3.22
C ALA A 117 -6.87 25.51 2.87
N ASN A 118 -7.31 25.32 1.62
CA ASN A 118 -7.89 24.07 1.15
C ASN A 118 -6.90 22.89 1.25
N LEU A 119 -5.64 23.10 0.85
CA LEU A 119 -4.60 22.07 0.96
C LEU A 119 -4.25 21.74 2.41
N ALA A 120 -4.14 22.75 3.27
CA ALA A 120 -3.88 22.55 4.69
C ALA A 120 -5.02 21.77 5.37
N ALA A 121 -6.27 22.15 5.10
CA ALA A 121 -7.45 21.46 5.61
C ALA A 121 -7.51 20.00 5.12
N ALA A 122 -7.23 19.77 3.83
CA ALA A 122 -7.18 18.41 3.28
C ALA A 122 -6.11 17.56 3.98
N PHE A 123 -4.91 18.09 4.21
CA PHE A 123 -3.88 17.36 4.93
C PHE A 123 -4.24 17.10 6.40
N LEU A 124 -4.83 18.07 7.11
CA LEU A 124 -5.16 17.90 8.52
C LEU A 124 -6.34 16.96 8.75
N HIS A 125 -7.39 17.08 7.94
CA HIS A 125 -8.68 16.46 8.21
C HIS A 125 -9.06 15.33 7.23
N HIS A 126 -8.49 15.32 6.02
CA HIS A 126 -8.86 14.38 4.95
C HIS A 126 -7.62 13.63 4.44
N SER A 127 -6.82 13.13 5.37
CA SER A 127 -5.62 12.36 5.06
C SER A 127 -5.44 11.18 6.01
N GLU A 128 -4.88 10.10 5.48
CA GLU A 128 -4.63 8.87 6.24
C GLU A 128 -3.71 9.13 7.45
N SER A 129 -4.10 8.57 8.60
CA SER A 129 -3.38 8.66 9.87
C SER A 129 -2.23 7.63 9.95
N THR A 130 -1.30 7.69 9.00
CA THR A 130 -0.11 6.84 8.99
C THR A 130 0.97 7.37 9.95
N SER A 131 2.06 6.63 10.12
CA SER A 131 3.18 7.04 10.99
C SER A 131 3.90 8.33 10.56
N SER A 132 3.58 8.88 9.40
CA SER A 132 4.07 10.19 8.95
C SER A 132 3.19 11.35 9.40
N LYS A 133 2.07 11.09 10.08
CA LYS A 133 1.13 12.09 10.59
C LYS A 133 0.87 11.86 12.08
N TYR A 134 0.92 12.94 12.86
CA TYR A 134 0.58 12.86 14.28
C TYR A 134 -0.92 12.59 14.43
N GLU A 135 -1.24 11.56 15.22
CA GLU A 135 -2.60 11.20 15.61
C GLU A 135 -2.63 11.10 17.14
N PRO A 136 -3.24 12.09 17.82
CA PRO A 136 -3.31 12.11 19.28
C PRO A 136 -4.34 11.13 19.84
N ASP A 137 -5.37 10.77 19.08
CA ASP A 137 -6.42 9.87 19.56
C ASP A 137 -5.98 8.42 19.44
N GLN A 138 -5.79 7.77 20.60
CA GLN A 138 -5.42 6.37 20.69
C GLN A 138 -6.51 5.45 20.12
N ALA A 139 -7.77 5.87 20.11
CA ALA A 139 -8.85 5.10 19.51
C ALA A 139 -8.76 5.10 17.97
N GLU A 140 -8.25 6.17 17.37
CA GLU A 140 -8.09 6.30 15.91
C GLU A 140 -6.76 5.73 15.40
N LYS A 141 -5.74 5.69 16.26
CA LYS A 141 -4.41 5.17 15.92
C LYS A 141 -4.51 3.76 15.32
N GLY A 142 -4.07 3.61 14.08
CA GLY A 142 -4.03 2.33 13.37
C GLY A 142 -5.35 1.83 12.78
N ARG A 143 -6.48 2.53 13.00
CA ARG A 143 -7.77 2.16 12.38
C ARG A 143 -7.70 2.16 10.86
N TYR A 144 -6.92 3.06 10.26
CA TYR A 144 -6.72 3.13 8.82
C TYR A 144 -6.27 1.78 8.23
N LEU A 145 -5.49 1.00 8.99
CA LEU A 145 -4.93 -0.27 8.52
C LEU A 145 -5.98 -1.38 8.52
N VAL A 146 -6.87 -1.39 9.52
CA VAL A 146 -8.04 -2.29 9.56
C VAL A 146 -9.00 -1.95 8.41
N GLU A 147 -9.25 -0.66 8.17
CA GLU A 147 -10.10 -0.22 7.07
C GLU A 147 -9.47 -0.50 5.70
N ALA A 148 -8.14 -0.39 5.56
CA ALA A 148 -7.42 -0.81 4.37
C ALA A 148 -7.63 -2.30 4.10
N VAL A 149 -7.46 -3.16 5.12
CA VAL A 149 -7.68 -4.61 5.02
C VAL A 149 -9.11 -4.92 4.56
N LYS A 150 -10.12 -4.29 5.16
CA LYS A 150 -11.53 -4.47 4.78
C LYS A 150 -11.80 -4.01 3.34
N ARG A 151 -11.39 -2.78 3.00
CA ARG A 151 -11.62 -2.18 1.68
C ARG A 151 -10.92 -2.95 0.56
N SER A 152 -9.70 -3.43 0.81
CA SER A 152 -8.93 -4.18 -0.18
C SER A 152 -9.25 -5.68 -0.15
N GLY A 153 -10.04 -6.18 0.80
CA GLY A 153 -10.25 -7.61 1.02
C GLY A 153 -8.92 -8.35 1.22
N ALA A 154 -8.01 -7.79 2.01
CA ALA A 154 -6.75 -8.46 2.34
C ALA A 154 -6.98 -9.55 3.38
N ASP A 155 -6.19 -10.61 3.29
CA ASP A 155 -6.17 -11.72 4.24
C ASP A 155 -5.24 -11.42 5.43
N GLY A 156 -4.30 -10.47 5.30
CA GLY A 156 -3.40 -10.07 6.38
C GLY A 156 -2.52 -8.88 6.05
N VAL A 157 -1.66 -8.52 7.00
CA VAL A 157 -0.75 -7.36 6.89
C VAL A 157 0.70 -7.79 7.02
N ILE A 158 1.57 -7.25 6.16
CA ILE A 158 3.01 -7.39 6.27
C ILE A 158 3.58 -6.02 6.67
N PHE A 159 4.11 -5.94 7.88
CA PHE A 159 4.92 -4.80 8.30
C PHE A 159 6.34 -4.95 7.73
N ALA A 160 6.71 -4.08 6.80
CA ALA A 160 8.05 -4.01 6.25
C ALA A 160 8.58 -2.60 6.51
N ALA A 161 9.57 -2.47 7.39
CA ALA A 161 10.14 -1.17 7.73
C ALA A 161 11.63 -1.13 7.41
N PRO A 162 12.16 0.01 6.93
CA PRO A 162 13.59 0.24 6.90
C PRO A 162 14.19 0.07 8.30
N SER A 163 15.43 -0.42 8.36
CA SER A 163 16.07 -0.82 9.62
C SER A 163 16.17 0.31 10.66
N PHE A 164 16.10 1.58 10.22
CA PHE A 164 16.21 2.79 11.04
C PHE A 164 15.04 3.77 10.85
N CYS A 165 13.87 3.32 10.36
CA CYS A 165 12.69 4.18 10.27
C CYS A 165 11.97 4.21 11.63
N ASP A 166 12.43 5.08 12.53
CA ASP A 166 11.88 5.24 13.88
C ASP A 166 10.36 5.41 13.89
N PRO A 167 9.73 6.23 13.03
CA PRO A 167 8.27 6.37 13.04
C PRO A 167 7.53 5.04 12.80
N ALA A 168 7.96 4.27 11.78
CA ALA A 168 7.35 2.98 11.47
C ALA A 168 7.61 1.94 12.58
N LEU A 169 8.83 1.91 13.12
CA LEU A 169 9.22 0.93 14.13
C LEU A 169 8.61 1.21 15.51
N LEU A 170 8.46 2.48 15.88
CA LEU A 170 7.84 2.90 17.15
C LEU A 170 6.32 2.71 17.12
N GLU A 171 5.66 2.97 15.99
CA GLU A 171 4.21 2.78 15.90
C GLU A 171 3.80 1.31 15.72
N ARG A 172 4.66 0.47 15.14
CA ARG A 172 4.32 -0.93 14.82
C ARG A 172 3.69 -1.71 15.99
N PRO A 173 4.19 -1.68 17.24
CA PRO A 173 3.54 -2.39 18.35
C PRO A 173 2.09 -1.95 18.59
N MET A 174 1.78 -0.65 18.42
CA MET A 174 0.42 -0.13 18.53
C MET A 174 -0.46 -0.65 17.38
N LEU A 175 0.05 -0.59 16.15
CA LEU A 175 -0.67 -1.09 14.96
C LEU A 175 -0.92 -2.61 15.05
N GLN A 176 0.05 -3.38 15.56
CA GLN A 176 -0.08 -4.81 15.77
C GLN A 176 -1.16 -5.16 16.81
N ASN A 177 -1.29 -4.38 17.88
CA ASN A 177 -2.37 -4.56 18.85
C ASN A 177 -3.73 -4.36 18.20
N VAL A 178 -3.89 -3.30 17.41
CA VAL A 178 -5.14 -3.01 16.69
C VAL A 178 -5.51 -4.13 15.70
N LEU A 179 -4.54 -4.66 14.96
CA LEU A 179 -4.79 -5.79 14.05
C LEU A 179 -5.15 -7.07 14.80
N ARG A 180 -4.48 -7.37 15.92
CA ARG A 180 -4.78 -8.53 16.77
C ARG A 180 -6.20 -8.45 17.31
N ASP A 181 -6.62 -7.29 17.82
CA ASP A 181 -7.96 -7.08 18.37
C ASP A 181 -9.04 -7.17 17.27
N ALA A 182 -8.68 -6.84 16.03
CA ALA A 182 -9.53 -7.01 14.85
C ALA A 182 -9.48 -8.43 14.23
N GLY A 183 -8.69 -9.36 14.79
CA GLY A 183 -8.52 -10.71 14.25
C GLY A 183 -7.78 -10.79 12.91
N VAL A 184 -7.01 -9.75 12.55
CA VAL A 184 -6.26 -9.70 11.29
C VAL A 184 -4.83 -10.25 11.52
N PRO A 185 -4.41 -11.29 10.78
CA PRO A 185 -3.08 -11.85 10.93
C PRO A 185 -2.01 -10.91 10.35
N TYR A 186 -0.83 -10.91 10.97
CA TYR A 186 0.28 -10.08 10.52
C TYR A 186 1.64 -10.73 10.74
N ILE A 187 2.62 -10.33 9.93
CA ILE A 187 4.05 -10.55 10.19
C ILE A 187 4.81 -9.24 10.09
N ALA A 188 6.05 -9.24 10.59
CA ALA A 188 6.92 -8.09 10.49
C ALA A 188 8.35 -8.50 10.15
N PHE A 189 8.97 -7.77 9.23
CA PHE A 189 10.41 -7.83 8.99
C PHE A 189 10.98 -6.42 8.80
N LYS A 190 12.29 -6.33 8.93
CA LYS A 190 13.05 -5.13 8.56
C LYS A 190 13.71 -5.37 7.22
N TYR A 191 13.91 -4.31 6.46
CA TYR A 191 14.79 -4.35 5.30
C TYR A 191 15.85 -3.24 5.37
N ALA A 192 16.86 -3.39 4.53
CA ALA A 192 17.82 -2.39 4.15
C ALA A 192 17.96 -2.46 2.62
N GLU A 193 18.53 -1.44 2.00
CA GLU A 193 18.73 -1.40 0.54
C GLU A 193 19.58 -2.58 0.02
N ASN A 194 20.38 -3.22 0.88
CA ASN A 194 21.23 -4.34 0.48
C ASN A 194 20.46 -5.63 0.17
N SER A 195 20.98 -6.41 -0.79
CA SER A 195 20.36 -7.66 -1.26
C SER A 195 20.51 -8.85 -0.29
N GLY A 196 21.29 -8.71 0.78
CA GLY A 196 21.61 -9.80 1.70
C GLY A 196 20.42 -10.31 2.51
N GLN A 197 19.32 -9.56 2.55
CA GLN A 197 18.13 -9.89 3.35
C GLN A 197 17.00 -10.53 2.52
N MET A 198 17.17 -10.68 1.20
CA MET A 198 16.09 -11.10 0.31
C MET A 198 15.60 -12.53 0.56
N GLN A 199 16.52 -13.47 0.77
CA GLN A 199 16.15 -14.88 0.99
C GLN A 199 15.36 -15.07 2.30
N PRO A 200 15.82 -14.58 3.47
CA PRO A 200 15.04 -14.64 4.70
C PRO A 200 13.66 -13.99 4.58
N ILE A 201 13.55 -12.83 3.91
CA ILE A 201 12.27 -12.15 3.71
C ILE A 201 11.33 -13.00 2.86
N ARG A 202 11.84 -13.63 1.78
CA ARG A 202 11.05 -14.52 0.93
C ARG A 202 10.52 -15.72 1.69
N GLU A 203 11.34 -16.35 2.54
CA GLU A 203 10.95 -17.50 3.36
C GLU A 203 9.89 -17.12 4.40
N GLN A 204 10.05 -15.98 5.07
CA GLN A 204 9.08 -15.46 6.04
C GLN A 204 7.74 -15.11 5.38
N ALA A 205 7.77 -14.41 4.24
CA ALA A 205 6.57 -14.05 3.49
C ALA A 205 5.83 -15.29 2.96
N GLY A 206 6.57 -16.28 2.44
CA GLY A 206 6.00 -17.55 1.98
C GLY A 206 5.31 -18.31 3.11
N THR A 207 5.97 -18.44 4.26
CA THR A 207 5.41 -19.10 5.44
C THR A 207 4.14 -18.39 5.93
N PHE A 208 4.13 -17.05 5.91
CA PHE A 208 2.95 -16.28 6.26
C PHE A 208 1.80 -16.48 5.28
N SER A 209 2.08 -16.44 3.98
CA SER A 209 1.09 -16.71 2.95
C SER A 209 0.47 -18.10 3.12
N ASP A 210 1.29 -19.13 3.35
CA ASP A 210 0.80 -20.49 3.56
C ASP A 210 -0.04 -20.61 4.85
N ALA A 211 0.41 -19.98 5.94
CA ALA A 211 -0.32 -19.99 7.20
C ALA A 211 -1.69 -19.34 7.07
N ILE A 212 -1.79 -18.13 6.50
CA ILE A 212 -3.09 -17.44 6.40
C ILE A 212 -4.10 -18.27 5.60
N LYS A 213 -3.67 -18.87 4.48
CA LYS A 213 -4.56 -19.71 3.68
C LYS A 213 -5.07 -20.95 4.38
N LEU A 214 -4.21 -21.61 5.16
CA LEU A 214 -4.60 -22.81 5.91
C LEU A 214 -5.66 -22.49 6.97
N TRP A 215 -5.64 -21.29 7.53
CA TRP A 215 -6.50 -20.91 8.66
C TRP A 215 -7.66 -19.97 8.28
N SER A 216 -7.69 -19.41 7.07
CA SER A 216 -8.79 -18.53 6.60
C SER A 216 -10.00 -19.30 6.03
N GLY A 217 -9.85 -20.59 5.75
CA GLY A 217 -10.92 -21.48 5.27
C GLY A 217 -11.59 -22.34 6.34
N ALA A 218 -11.27 -22.13 7.63
CA ALA A 218 -11.83 -22.86 8.77
C ALA A 218 -12.92 -22.07 9.50
#